data_AF-A0A074VTT6-F1
#
_entry.id   AF-A0A074VTT6-F1
#
_cell.length_a   1.000
_cell.length_b   1.000
_cell.length_c   1.000
_cell.angle_alpha   90.00
_cell.angle_beta   90.00
_cell.angle_gamma   90.00
#
_symmetry.space_group_name_H-M   'P 1'
#
loop_
_entity.id
_entity.type
_entity.pdbx_description
1 polymer ?
#
loop_
_entity_poly.entity_id
_entity_poly.type
_entity_poly.pdbx_seq_one_letter_code
_entity_poly.pdbx_strand_id
1 'polypeptide(L)'
;MADITLPSSLLQPRDDSEADSLLSILGRIHDERGHFRHITEQGLQAEIAANDNDEESSETDDDEDGADPDGLEEKDRREQLWTARAEMRQHVDSARNEVLIALDFVSLLISKEAPKQADLTMSPHLKQFIKPGTLAMDMWQNVPPNKEQEKVDDTIARGWRMQSLQASADSLLGAATRLENDVRRETHYWEQVLSVSDKGWSISRLPREKHNLGVRFGFLEALGEFRDRGLAALRSDEDGNVLLDKGIGNNSKVLRVRIQKGDHIAGVSRMPDVSNDSETTLEARIRHARDSLYEEELFHEIIRESRSLASYGVDMRESTVRLPTRLSSTASSSTSDAQEVLIDLLPLTAIEMKSHEKQPEDAWAQAIALALRLFLSYTHRERLTRRSDLPPPMSSARKNTPVASIMKPVLTLLQHRSILGDVGAYLERIKKLLDAASVDTTIETAAF
;
A
#
# COMPACT_ATOMS: atom_id res chain seq x y z
N MET A 1 56.76 21.36 27.75
CA MET A 1 55.84 22.34 27.15
C MET A 1 55.29 21.73 25.88
N ALA A 2 54.12 21.12 26.00
CA ALA A 2 53.23 20.75 24.91
C ALA A 2 51.87 20.59 25.61
N ASP A 3 51.09 21.67 25.63
CA ASP A 3 49.75 21.72 26.19
C ASP A 3 48.82 20.96 25.23
N ILE A 4 48.26 19.85 25.72
CA ILE A 4 47.18 19.14 25.06
C ILE A 4 45.89 19.83 25.50
N THR A 5 45.35 20.68 24.62
CA THR A 5 44.02 21.27 24.77
C THR A 5 42.97 20.21 24.49
N LEU A 6 42.35 19.68 25.55
CA LEU A 6 41.12 18.89 25.46
C LEU A 6 39.91 19.83 25.21
N PRO A 7 38.88 19.38 24.47
CA PRO A 7 37.70 20.19 24.20
C PRO A 7 36.93 20.51 25.48
N SER A 8 36.47 21.76 25.59
CA SER A 8 35.89 22.38 26.78
C SER A 8 34.49 21.85 27.18
N SER A 9 34.03 20.75 26.62
CA SER A 9 32.66 20.24 26.77
C SER A 9 32.46 19.23 27.90
N LEU A 10 33.53 18.82 28.61
CA LEU A 10 33.45 17.77 29.64
C LEU A 10 33.65 18.23 31.09
N LEU A 11 33.65 19.53 31.37
CA LEU A 11 33.60 20.04 32.74
C LEU A 11 32.65 21.23 32.84
N GLN A 12 31.37 20.95 33.03
CA GLN A 12 30.51 21.86 33.79
C GLN A 12 30.15 21.20 35.12
N PRO A 13 30.16 21.96 36.23
CA PRO A 13 29.75 21.45 37.54
C PRO A 13 28.27 21.07 37.49
N ARG A 14 27.93 19.93 38.12
CA ARG A 14 26.54 19.59 38.44
C ARG A 14 26.04 20.59 39.49
N ASP A 15 25.26 21.57 39.06
CA ASP A 15 24.43 22.35 39.96
C ASP A 15 23.12 21.59 40.20
N ASP A 16 22.94 21.11 41.43
CA ASP A 16 21.74 20.43 41.92
C ASP A 16 20.58 21.43 42.07
N SER A 17 19.97 21.81 40.95
CA SER A 17 18.65 22.46 40.90
C SER A 17 17.65 21.43 40.36
N GLU A 18 16.92 20.75 41.26
CA GLU A 18 15.99 19.63 40.96
C GLU A 18 14.80 20.00 40.01
N ALA A 19 14.80 21.20 39.44
CA ALA A 19 13.83 21.72 38.50
C ALA A 19 14.43 22.23 37.17
N ASP A 20 15.70 21.93 36.87
CA ASP A 20 16.18 21.78 35.46
C ASP A 20 15.70 20.44 34.85
N SER A 21 14.47 20.12 35.26
CA SER A 21 13.30 19.76 34.48
C SER A 21 13.51 18.56 33.59
N LEU A 22 12.86 17.47 33.97
CA LEU A 22 12.64 16.28 33.15
C LEU A 22 12.34 16.61 31.68
N LEU A 23 11.77 17.76 31.34
CA LEU A 23 11.60 18.22 29.96
C LEU A 23 12.92 18.43 29.21
N SER A 24 13.97 18.95 29.84
CA SER A 24 15.31 19.10 29.24
C SER A 24 15.96 17.73 29.00
N ILE A 25 15.81 16.82 29.96
CA ILE A 25 16.31 15.45 29.90
C ILE A 25 15.53 14.65 28.85
N LEU A 26 14.21 14.81 28.79
CA LEU A 26 13.35 14.18 27.78
C LEU A 26 13.66 14.73 26.39
N GLY A 27 13.88 16.04 26.24
CA GLY A 27 14.34 16.64 24.98
C GLY A 27 15.67 16.05 24.53
N ARG A 28 16.64 15.98 25.44
CA ARG A 28 17.95 15.38 25.17
C ARG A 28 17.86 13.90 24.80
N ILE A 29 17.08 13.10 25.51
CA ILE A 29 16.89 11.68 25.19
C ILE A 29 16.19 11.51 23.85
N HIS A 30 15.24 12.39 23.53
CA HIS A 30 14.55 12.39 22.23
C HIS A 30 15.51 12.71 21.09
N ASP A 31 16.43 13.66 21.29
CA ASP A 31 17.42 14.04 20.27
C ASP A 31 18.54 12.99 20.12
N GLU A 32 18.96 12.35 21.23
CA GLU A 32 20.03 11.34 21.22
C GLU A 32 19.54 9.95 20.76
N ARG A 33 18.31 9.56 21.11
CA ARG A 33 17.80 8.17 20.91
C ARG A 33 16.49 8.09 20.14
N GLY A 34 15.96 9.22 19.68
CA GLY A 34 14.72 9.28 18.93
C GLY A 34 13.48 8.95 19.78
N HIS A 35 12.53 8.22 19.19
CA HIS A 35 11.22 8.01 19.81
C HIS A 35 11.29 7.03 21.01
N PHE A 36 10.78 7.45 22.17
CA PHE A 36 10.80 6.70 23.44
C PHE A 36 10.26 5.26 23.37
N ARG A 37 9.48 4.93 22.36
CA ARG A 37 8.92 3.58 22.17
C ARG A 37 9.99 2.52 21.87
N HIS A 38 11.13 2.91 21.29
CA HIS A 38 12.23 2.00 20.96
C HIS A 38 13.21 1.83 22.13
N ILE A 39 13.08 2.64 23.18
CA ILE A 39 13.93 2.58 24.37
C ILE A 39 13.39 1.46 25.27
N THR A 40 13.95 0.25 25.12
CA THR A 40 13.66 -0.89 25.99
C THR A 40 14.72 -1.05 27.06
N GLU A 41 14.33 -1.46 28.26
CA GLU A 41 15.25 -1.68 29.38
C GLU A 41 16.33 -2.72 29.03
N GLN A 42 15.97 -3.75 28.26
CA GLN A 42 16.90 -4.78 27.80
C GLN A 42 17.95 -4.23 26.84
N GLY A 43 17.57 -3.34 25.91
CA GLY A 43 18.51 -2.67 25.01
C GLY A 43 19.46 -1.74 25.77
N LEU A 44 18.96 -0.99 26.75
CA LEU A 44 19.79 -0.12 27.59
C LEU A 44 20.77 -0.90 28.46
N GLN A 45 20.36 -2.04 29.01
CA GLN A 45 21.25 -2.90 29.80
C GLN A 45 22.35 -3.52 28.93
N ALA A 46 22.04 -3.87 27.68
CA ALA A 46 23.03 -4.35 26.72
C ALA A 46 24.02 -3.25 26.31
N GLU A 47 23.54 -2.03 26.08
CA GLU A 47 24.38 -0.85 25.75
C GLU A 47 25.31 -0.48 26.91
N ILE A 48 24.80 -0.48 28.16
CA ILE A 48 25.63 -0.23 29.35
C ILE A 48 26.69 -1.33 29.50
N ALA A 49 26.31 -2.60 29.28
CA ALA A 49 27.24 -3.72 29.35
C ALA A 49 28.27 -3.72 28.20
N ALA A 50 27.92 -3.19 27.02
CA ALA A 50 28.85 -2.99 25.91
C ALA A 50 29.82 -1.84 26.20
N ASN A 51 29.31 -0.71 26.68
CA ASN A 51 30.11 0.46 27.02
C ASN A 51 31.02 0.26 28.25
N ASP A 52 30.65 -0.63 29.18
CA ASP A 52 31.53 -1.08 30.27
C ASP A 52 32.64 -2.04 29.80
N ASN A 53 32.51 -2.64 28.61
CA ASN A 53 33.50 -3.54 28.01
C ASN A 53 34.34 -2.86 26.89
N ASP A 54 33.96 -1.67 26.42
CA ASP A 54 34.61 -0.93 25.32
C ASP A 54 35.77 -0.01 25.78
N GLU A 55 36.79 -0.56 26.46
CA GLU A 55 38.17 -0.05 26.29
C GLU A 55 38.93 -0.81 25.18
N GLU A 56 38.39 -1.89 24.62
CA GLU A 56 38.99 -2.58 23.47
C GLU A 56 37.89 -3.12 22.53
N SER A 57 38.06 -2.82 21.24
CA SER A 57 37.41 -3.41 20.04
C SER A 57 36.11 -2.76 19.50
N SER A 58 36.29 -1.71 18.69
CA SER A 58 35.32 -1.37 17.65
C SER A 58 35.45 -2.31 16.46
N GLU A 59 34.36 -2.99 16.11
CA GLU A 59 33.85 -3.28 14.77
C GLU A 59 33.09 -4.60 14.81
N THR A 60 31.77 -4.52 14.94
CA THR A 60 30.89 -5.46 14.23
C THR A 60 29.57 -4.76 13.94
N ASP A 61 29.32 -4.58 12.64
CA ASP A 61 27.99 -4.44 12.06
C ASP A 61 27.07 -5.54 12.62
N ASP A 62 25.79 -5.22 12.85
CA ASP A 62 24.69 -6.09 12.42
C ASP A 62 23.33 -5.37 12.55
N ASP A 63 22.64 -5.39 11.40
CA ASP A 63 21.20 -5.62 11.21
C ASP A 63 20.17 -4.59 11.71
N GLU A 64 19.86 -3.65 10.82
CA GLU A 64 18.60 -2.89 10.81
C GLU A 64 17.40 -3.79 10.54
N ASP A 65 16.63 -4.04 11.60
CA ASP A 65 15.34 -4.70 11.58
C ASP A 65 14.22 -3.72 11.14
N GLY A 66 13.89 -3.73 9.85
CA GLY A 66 12.55 -3.60 9.27
C GLY A 66 11.53 -2.61 9.86
N ALA A 67 11.84 -1.32 9.99
CA ALA A 67 10.84 -0.27 10.14
C ALA A 67 10.75 0.57 8.86
N ASP A 68 9.57 0.56 8.22
CA ASP A 68 9.26 1.28 6.97
C ASP A 68 9.84 2.73 6.96
N PRO A 69 10.84 3.03 6.11
CA PRO A 69 11.50 4.35 6.05
C PRO A 69 10.59 5.47 5.52
N ASP A 70 9.53 5.11 4.79
CA ASP A 70 8.62 6.05 4.12
C ASP A 70 7.89 7.01 5.11
N GLY A 71 7.64 6.55 6.34
CA GLY A 71 6.90 7.32 7.35
C GLY A 71 7.72 8.37 8.10
N LEU A 72 9.05 8.25 8.09
CA LEU A 72 9.96 9.18 8.76
C LEU A 72 10.30 10.35 7.84
N GLU A 73 10.57 10.08 6.56
CA GLU A 73 10.86 11.12 5.56
C GLU A 73 9.65 12.02 5.29
N GLU A 74 8.42 11.47 5.26
CA GLU A 74 7.22 12.29 5.03
C GLU A 74 6.92 13.23 6.21
N LYS A 75 7.25 12.83 7.44
CA LYS A 75 7.10 13.67 8.63
C LYS A 75 8.16 14.78 8.66
N ASP A 76 9.41 14.43 8.38
CA ASP A 76 10.50 15.41 8.29
C ASP A 76 10.22 16.44 7.18
N ARG A 77 9.76 15.99 6.00
CA ARG A 77 9.32 16.90 4.93
C ARG A 77 8.18 17.83 5.35
N ARG A 78 7.20 17.34 6.11
CA ARG A 78 6.10 18.18 6.62
C ARG A 78 6.63 19.22 7.61
N GLU A 79 7.52 18.82 8.51
CA GLU A 79 8.15 19.72 9.47
C GLU A 79 8.99 20.78 8.77
N GLN A 80 9.80 20.41 7.79
CA GLN A 80 10.55 21.32 6.91
C GLN A 80 9.64 22.30 6.17
N LEU A 81 8.47 21.85 5.68
CA LEU A 81 7.49 22.74 5.06
C LEU A 81 6.86 23.70 6.07
N TRP A 82 6.62 23.25 7.29
CA TRP A 82 6.09 24.10 8.37
C TRP A 82 7.09 25.15 8.81
N THR A 83 8.37 24.80 8.96
CA THR A 83 9.44 25.74 9.31
C THR A 83 9.64 26.76 8.19
N ALA A 84 9.77 26.32 6.93
CA ALA A 84 9.88 27.22 5.78
C ALA A 84 8.69 28.19 5.66
N ARG A 85 7.48 27.71 5.97
CA ARG A 85 6.27 28.56 6.02
C ARG A 85 6.34 29.58 7.15
N ALA A 86 6.83 29.20 8.32
CA ALA A 86 6.97 30.10 9.46
C ALA A 86 8.01 31.19 9.19
N GLU A 87 9.15 30.84 8.63
CA GLU A 87 10.22 31.77 8.21
C GLU A 87 9.71 32.76 7.15
N MET A 88 9.04 32.26 6.11
CA MET A 88 8.41 33.12 5.09
C MET A 88 7.46 34.13 5.72
N ARG A 89 6.64 33.68 6.67
CA ARG A 89 5.69 34.56 7.37
C ARG A 89 6.41 35.63 8.19
N GLN A 90 7.47 35.26 8.91
CA GLN A 90 8.28 36.21 9.67
C GLN A 90 8.89 37.29 8.78
N HIS A 91 9.47 36.90 7.64
CA HIS A 91 10.04 37.88 6.69
C HIS A 91 8.97 38.81 6.12
N VAL A 92 7.80 38.27 5.75
CA VAL A 92 6.67 39.06 5.24
C VAL A 92 6.14 40.02 6.32
N ASP A 93 6.01 39.57 7.56
CA ASP A 93 5.53 40.40 8.67
C ASP A 93 6.53 41.51 9.02
N SER A 94 7.84 41.24 8.96
CA SER A 94 8.89 42.25 9.14
C SER A 94 8.84 43.32 8.04
N ALA A 95 8.81 42.90 6.77
CA ALA A 95 8.71 43.81 5.64
C ALA A 95 7.42 44.64 5.69
N ARG A 96 6.30 44.02 6.08
CA ARG A 96 5.03 44.71 6.28
C ARG A 96 5.13 45.78 7.37
N ASN A 97 5.78 45.47 8.49
CA ASN A 97 5.96 46.44 9.58
C ASN A 97 6.78 47.66 9.12
N GLU A 98 7.88 47.44 8.39
CA GLU A 98 8.69 48.54 7.82
C GLU A 98 7.88 49.41 6.85
N VAL A 99 7.10 48.79 5.96
CA VAL A 99 6.22 49.52 5.03
C VAL A 99 5.15 50.31 5.77
N LEU A 100 4.57 49.77 6.85
CA LEU A 100 3.59 50.47 7.67
C LEU A 100 4.20 51.66 8.41
N ILE A 101 5.44 51.54 8.91
CA ILE A 101 6.17 52.66 9.50
C ILE A 101 6.42 53.74 8.45
N ALA A 102 6.86 53.38 7.24
CA ALA A 102 7.06 54.33 6.14
C ALA A 102 5.73 55.02 5.73
N LEU A 103 4.64 54.27 5.67
CA LEU A 103 3.30 54.80 5.40
C LEU A 103 2.86 55.80 6.48
N ASP A 104 3.14 55.51 7.74
CA ASP A 104 2.86 56.39 8.87
C ASP A 104 3.67 57.70 8.77
N PHE A 105 4.95 57.63 8.40
CA PHE A 105 5.78 58.81 8.16
C PHE A 105 5.25 59.70 7.03
N VAL A 106 4.91 59.10 5.89
CA VAL A 106 4.34 59.84 4.75
C VAL A 106 2.98 60.43 5.10
N SER A 107 2.15 59.69 5.83
CA SER A 107 0.84 60.16 6.30
C SER A 107 0.99 61.34 7.27
N LEU A 108 1.96 61.30 8.19
CA LEU A 108 2.27 62.44 9.06
C LEU A 108 2.74 63.67 8.28
N LEU A 109 3.54 63.50 7.23
CA LEU A 109 3.98 64.62 6.38
C LEU A 109 2.79 65.27 5.65
N ILE A 110 1.93 64.44 5.04
CA ILE A 110 0.74 64.90 4.29
C ILE A 110 -0.32 65.52 5.23
N SER A 111 -0.36 65.11 6.50
CA SER A 111 -1.37 65.59 7.46
C SER A 111 -1.38 67.11 7.66
N LYS A 112 -0.29 67.80 7.32
CA LYS A 112 -0.19 69.27 7.33
C LYS A 112 -1.05 69.93 6.24
N GLU A 113 -1.14 69.32 5.05
CA GLU A 113 -1.83 69.89 3.88
C GLU A 113 -3.21 69.25 3.66
N ALA A 114 -3.32 67.92 3.86
CA ALA A 114 -4.54 67.15 3.63
C ALA A 114 -4.88 66.25 4.85
N PRO A 115 -5.35 66.83 5.97
CA PRO A 115 -5.55 66.10 7.23
C PRO A 115 -6.59 64.97 7.09
N LYS A 116 -7.66 65.18 6.32
CA LYS A 116 -8.72 64.17 6.11
C LYS A 116 -8.23 62.89 5.41
N GLN A 117 -7.21 63.00 4.56
CA GLN A 117 -6.65 61.85 3.84
C GLN A 117 -5.61 61.13 4.70
N ALA A 118 -4.74 61.89 5.37
CA ALA A 118 -3.76 61.35 6.31
C ALA A 118 -4.42 60.62 7.49
N ASP A 119 -5.57 61.11 7.97
CA ASP A 119 -6.33 60.46 9.04
C ASP A 119 -6.85 59.07 8.66
N LEU A 120 -6.98 58.71 7.38
CA LEU A 120 -7.42 57.37 6.98
C LEU A 120 -6.26 56.37 6.92
N THR A 121 -5.07 56.83 6.53
CA THR A 121 -3.90 55.98 6.32
C THR A 121 -2.98 55.86 7.54
N MET A 122 -3.07 56.82 8.48
CA MET A 122 -2.27 56.82 9.70
C MET A 122 -2.74 55.80 10.73
N SER A 123 -1.80 55.07 11.33
CA SER A 123 -2.09 54.08 12.36
C SER A 123 -2.75 54.70 13.60
N PRO A 124 -3.67 53.95 14.27
CA PRO A 124 -4.36 54.45 15.46
C PRO A 124 -3.42 54.65 16.64
N HIS A 125 -2.30 53.91 16.70
CA HIS A 125 -1.29 54.08 17.73
C HIS A 125 -0.61 55.45 17.60
N LEU A 126 -0.19 55.83 16.39
CA LEU A 126 0.47 57.11 16.14
C LEU A 126 -0.44 58.32 16.43
N LYS A 127 -1.74 58.21 16.11
CA LYS A 127 -2.77 59.24 16.39
C LYS A 127 -2.88 59.61 17.86
N GLN A 128 -2.62 58.66 18.76
CA GLN A 128 -2.75 58.90 20.20
C GLN A 128 -1.58 59.73 20.74
N PHE A 129 -0.38 59.57 20.16
CA PHE A 129 0.84 60.20 20.66
C PHE A 129 1.19 61.51 19.95
N ILE A 130 0.84 61.66 18.67
CA ILE A 130 1.31 62.77 17.84
C ILE A 130 0.12 63.46 17.16
N LYS A 131 0.09 64.79 17.23
CA LYS A 131 -0.92 65.60 16.55
C LYS A 131 -0.60 65.69 15.04
N PRO A 132 -1.61 65.70 14.16
CA PRO A 132 -1.38 65.90 12.74
C PRO A 132 -0.69 67.25 12.48
N GLY A 133 0.17 67.30 11.46
CA GLY A 133 0.93 68.47 11.04
C GLY A 133 2.29 68.67 11.73
N THR A 134 2.79 67.65 12.44
CA THR A 134 4.06 67.74 13.18
C THR A 134 5.29 67.76 12.27
N LEU A 135 5.24 67.09 11.10
CA LEU A 135 6.33 67.07 10.13
C LEU A 135 6.10 68.10 9.02
N ALA A 136 7.17 68.74 8.57
CA ALA A 136 7.18 69.64 7.43
C ALA A 136 8.38 69.31 6.52
N MET A 137 8.19 69.51 5.22
CA MET A 137 9.27 69.39 4.24
C MET A 137 9.90 70.77 4.04
N ASP A 138 11.23 70.83 4.04
CA ASP A 138 12.00 72.02 3.65
C ASP A 138 12.96 71.63 2.52
N MET A 139 13.10 72.50 1.52
CA MET A 139 13.96 72.26 0.36
C MET A 139 15.35 72.83 0.65
N TRP A 140 16.26 71.98 1.09
CA TRP A 140 17.68 72.37 1.13
C TRP A 140 18.26 72.32 -0.28
N GLN A 141 19.00 73.38 -0.65
CA GLN A 141 19.80 73.36 -1.88
C GLN A 141 20.75 72.19 -1.81
N ASN A 142 20.66 71.28 -2.79
CA ASN A 142 21.46 70.06 -2.92
C ASN A 142 22.88 70.29 -2.38
N VAL A 143 23.19 69.71 -1.23
CA VAL A 143 24.59 69.46 -0.87
C VAL A 143 25.12 68.68 -2.08
N PRO A 144 26.16 69.17 -2.80
CA PRO A 144 26.64 68.45 -3.97
C PRO A 144 26.99 67.05 -3.50
N PRO A 145 26.37 66.00 -4.08
CA PRO A 145 26.64 64.63 -3.66
C PRO A 145 28.14 64.42 -3.75
N ASN A 146 28.71 63.78 -2.74
CA ASN A 146 30.12 63.47 -2.78
C ASN A 146 30.36 62.54 -3.97
N LYS A 147 30.98 63.06 -5.03
CA LYS A 147 31.18 62.33 -6.30
C LYS A 147 31.96 61.03 -6.12
N GLU A 148 32.70 60.90 -5.02
CA GLU A 148 33.38 59.67 -4.65
C GLU A 148 32.41 58.62 -4.10
N GLN A 149 31.44 59.03 -3.27
CA GLN A 149 30.40 58.14 -2.74
C GLN A 149 29.46 57.67 -3.83
N GLU A 150 29.04 58.56 -4.75
CA GLU A 150 28.18 58.20 -5.88
C GLU A 150 28.84 57.14 -6.80
N LYS A 151 30.15 57.27 -7.04
CA LYS A 151 30.90 56.24 -7.80
C LYS A 151 30.94 54.91 -7.05
N VAL A 152 31.09 54.93 -5.73
CA VAL A 152 31.06 53.73 -4.90
C VAL A 152 29.67 53.08 -4.97
N ASP A 153 28.60 53.86 -4.79
CA ASP A 153 27.23 53.38 -4.87
C ASP A 153 26.90 52.80 -6.25
N ASP A 154 27.36 53.44 -7.33
CA ASP A 154 27.22 52.92 -8.70
C ASP A 154 27.99 51.62 -8.92
N THR A 155 29.16 51.46 -8.30
CA THR A 155 29.88 50.17 -8.36
C THR A 155 29.17 49.08 -7.57
N ILE A 156 28.62 49.41 -6.39
CA ILE A 156 27.85 48.48 -5.56
C ILE A 156 26.58 48.05 -6.29
N ALA A 157 25.83 49.00 -6.84
CA ALA A 157 24.60 48.74 -7.60
C ALA A 157 24.86 47.85 -8.82
N ARG A 158 25.96 48.09 -9.54
CA ARG A 158 26.38 47.22 -10.65
C ARG A 158 26.79 45.82 -10.16
N GLY A 159 27.52 45.73 -9.06
CA GLY A 159 27.92 44.46 -8.43
C GLY A 159 26.70 43.63 -8.02
N TRP A 160 25.74 44.23 -7.32
CA TRP A 160 24.50 43.57 -6.91
C TRP A 160 23.65 43.12 -8.11
N ARG A 161 23.55 43.93 -9.16
CA ARG A 161 22.86 43.52 -10.40
C ARG A 161 23.56 42.31 -11.02
N MET A 162 24.88 42.32 -11.14
CA MET A 162 25.63 41.21 -11.70
C MET A 162 25.49 39.93 -10.85
N GLN A 163 25.58 40.05 -9.53
CA GLN A 163 25.35 38.93 -8.61
C GLN A 163 23.93 38.35 -8.73
N SER A 164 22.91 39.21 -8.85
CA SER A 164 21.52 38.77 -9.02
C SER A 164 21.28 38.04 -10.34
N LEU A 165 21.93 38.50 -11.42
CA LEU A 165 21.88 37.85 -12.73
C LEU A 165 22.59 36.50 -12.70
N GLN A 166 23.74 36.41 -12.03
CA GLN A 166 24.45 35.16 -11.83
C GLN A 166 23.61 34.16 -11.01
N ALA A 167 23.05 34.59 -9.88
CA ALA A 167 22.19 33.75 -9.06
C ALA A 167 20.94 33.27 -9.82
N SER A 168 20.37 34.11 -10.68
CA SER A 168 19.25 33.73 -11.55
C SER A 168 19.68 32.71 -12.60
N ALA A 169 20.85 32.87 -13.22
CA ALA A 169 21.39 31.92 -14.18
C ALA A 169 21.67 30.55 -13.53
N ASP A 170 22.28 30.55 -12.34
CA ASP A 170 22.57 29.32 -11.58
C ASP A 170 21.27 28.64 -11.13
N SER A 171 20.26 29.40 -10.70
CA SER A 171 18.93 28.86 -10.35
C SER A 171 18.22 28.26 -11.55
N LEU A 172 18.28 28.92 -12.72
CA LEU A 172 17.70 28.39 -13.96
C LEU A 172 18.43 27.12 -14.42
N LEU A 173 19.75 27.07 -14.30
CA LEU A 173 20.53 25.88 -14.61
C LEU A 173 20.19 24.73 -13.66
N GLY A 174 20.09 25.01 -12.36
CA GLY A 174 19.65 24.03 -11.36
C GLY A 174 18.21 23.54 -11.57
N ALA A 175 17.31 24.41 -12.04
CA ALA A 175 15.96 24.00 -12.43
C ALA A 175 15.97 23.15 -13.70
N ALA A 176 16.81 23.48 -14.67
CA ALA A 176 16.94 22.71 -15.91
C ALA A 176 17.47 21.29 -15.65
N THR A 177 18.48 21.13 -14.78
CA THR A 177 19.00 19.80 -14.43
C THR A 177 18.00 18.95 -13.65
N ARG A 178 17.21 19.56 -12.76
CA ARG A 178 16.09 18.88 -12.08
C ARG A 178 15.04 18.40 -13.07
N LEU A 179 14.61 19.28 -13.97
CA LEU A 179 13.64 18.93 -15.02
C LEU A 179 14.18 17.85 -15.96
N GLU A 180 15.47 17.86 -16.27
CA GLU A 180 16.10 16.80 -17.06
C GLU A 180 16.02 15.44 -16.36
N ASN A 181 16.31 15.38 -15.06
CA ASN A 181 16.19 14.16 -14.28
C ASN A 181 14.74 13.67 -14.20
N ASP A 182 13.78 14.58 -14.00
CA ASP A 182 12.36 14.23 -13.98
C ASP A 182 11.88 13.73 -15.35
N VAL A 183 12.35 14.34 -16.46
CA VAL A 183 12.06 13.85 -17.82
C VAL A 183 12.65 12.46 -18.05
N ARG A 184 13.85 12.15 -17.53
CA ARG A 184 14.45 10.81 -17.64
C ARG A 184 13.61 9.77 -16.89
N ARG A 185 13.20 10.07 -15.65
CA ARG A 185 12.31 9.20 -14.86
C ARG A 185 10.97 8.97 -15.56
N GLU A 186 10.37 10.04 -16.05
CA GLU A 186 9.10 9.99 -16.77
C GLU A 186 9.22 9.21 -18.08
N THR A 187 10.34 9.34 -18.80
CA THR A 187 10.61 8.55 -20.01
C THR A 187 10.66 7.05 -19.68
N HIS A 188 11.35 6.68 -18.60
CA HIS A 188 11.40 5.29 -18.16
C HIS A 188 10.02 4.76 -17.73
N TYR A 189 9.25 5.57 -17.01
CA TYR A 189 7.86 5.27 -16.67
C TYR A 189 7.02 5.00 -17.93
N TRP A 190 7.04 5.90 -18.91
CA TRP A 190 6.27 5.72 -20.14
C TRP A 190 6.73 4.53 -20.97
N GLU A 191 8.02 4.21 -21.01
CA GLU A 191 8.54 3.02 -21.66
C GLU A 191 7.94 1.74 -21.04
N GLN A 192 7.90 1.67 -19.70
CA GLN A 192 7.29 0.54 -18.99
C GLN A 192 5.77 0.49 -19.22
N VAL A 193 5.07 1.63 -19.19
CA VAL A 193 3.62 1.70 -19.49
C VAL A 193 3.32 1.25 -20.92
N LEU A 194 4.14 1.66 -21.89
CA LEU A 194 4.03 1.22 -23.28
C LEU A 194 4.24 -0.30 -23.39
N SER A 195 5.25 -0.84 -22.72
CA SER A 195 5.51 -2.29 -22.69
C SER A 195 4.33 -3.10 -22.15
N VAL A 196 3.54 -2.54 -21.23
CA VAL A 196 2.30 -3.15 -20.72
C VAL A 196 1.16 -3.03 -21.73
N SER A 197 1.05 -1.88 -22.39
CA SER A 197 0.02 -1.66 -23.41
C SER A 197 0.22 -2.52 -24.66
N ASP A 198 1.47 -2.72 -25.10
CA ASP A 198 1.82 -3.55 -26.26
C ASP A 198 1.48 -5.02 -26.04
N LYS A 199 1.49 -5.47 -24.78
CA LYS A 199 1.08 -6.81 -24.37
C LYS A 199 -0.44 -6.97 -24.27
N GLY A 200 -1.21 -5.92 -24.58
CA GLY A 200 -2.67 -5.96 -24.67
C GLY A 200 -3.42 -5.69 -23.37
N TRP A 201 -2.74 -5.21 -22.33
CA TRP A 201 -3.40 -4.82 -21.09
C TRP A 201 -4.14 -3.49 -21.25
N SER A 202 -5.38 -3.42 -20.78
CA SER A 202 -6.17 -2.19 -20.88
C SER A 202 -5.76 -1.18 -19.82
N ILE A 203 -5.30 -0.01 -20.28
CA ILE A 203 -4.88 1.11 -19.43
C ILE A 203 -6.00 2.16 -19.43
N SER A 204 -6.35 2.67 -18.25
CA SER A 204 -7.39 3.70 -18.10
C SER A 204 -7.06 4.64 -16.95
N ARG A 205 -7.55 5.88 -17.02
CA ARG A 205 -7.41 6.85 -15.92
C ARG A 205 -8.24 6.41 -14.71
N LEU A 206 -7.67 6.58 -13.51
CA LEU A 206 -8.38 6.24 -12.30
C LEU A 206 -9.56 7.20 -12.03
N PRO A 207 -10.72 6.71 -11.57
CA PRO A 207 -11.85 7.59 -11.24
C PRO A 207 -11.55 8.56 -10.08
N ARG A 208 -10.78 8.11 -9.08
CA ARG A 208 -10.40 8.89 -7.89
C ARG A 208 -9.17 9.78 -8.14
N GLU A 209 -8.24 9.31 -8.95
CA GLU A 209 -6.97 9.97 -9.27
C GLU A 209 -6.86 10.20 -10.77
N LYS A 210 -7.37 11.35 -11.25
CA LYS A 210 -7.42 11.64 -12.69
C LYS A 210 -6.03 11.79 -13.35
N HIS A 211 -5.01 12.10 -12.55
CA HIS A 211 -3.64 12.35 -13.02
C HIS A 211 -2.88 11.04 -13.22
N ASN A 212 -3.26 9.98 -12.51
CA ASN A 212 -2.58 8.70 -12.58
C ASN A 212 -3.27 7.74 -13.54
N LEU A 213 -2.46 6.96 -14.25
CA LEU A 213 -2.92 5.85 -15.06
C LEU A 213 -3.10 4.61 -14.19
N GLY A 214 -3.99 3.73 -14.62
CA GLY A 214 -4.18 2.44 -13.99
C GLY A 214 -4.37 1.33 -15.02
N VAL A 215 -3.86 0.15 -14.69
CA VAL A 215 -4.07 -1.06 -15.46
C VAL A 215 -5.32 -1.75 -14.94
N ARG A 216 -6.25 -2.04 -15.85
CA ARG A 216 -7.38 -2.91 -15.57
C ARG A 216 -6.95 -4.34 -15.90
N PHE A 217 -6.88 -5.15 -14.85
CA PHE A 217 -6.54 -6.58 -14.93
C PHE A 217 -7.72 -7.47 -14.53
N GLY A 218 -8.73 -6.93 -13.83
CA GLY A 218 -9.93 -7.69 -13.46
C GLY A 218 -10.95 -7.84 -14.59
N PHE A 219 -11.79 -8.85 -14.47
CA PHE A 219 -12.85 -9.15 -15.44
C PHE A 219 -14.05 -8.20 -15.27
N LEU A 220 -14.68 -7.79 -16.37
CA LEU A 220 -15.86 -6.93 -16.33
C LEU A 220 -17.12 -7.70 -15.92
N GLU A 221 -17.07 -9.02 -16.08
CA GLU A 221 -18.08 -10.03 -15.74
C GLU A 221 -18.00 -10.48 -14.28
N ALA A 222 -16.95 -10.06 -13.57
CA ALA A 222 -16.81 -10.31 -12.15
C ALA A 222 -17.93 -9.63 -11.34
N LEU A 223 -18.15 -10.11 -10.11
CA LEU A 223 -19.07 -9.44 -9.19
C LEU A 223 -18.62 -7.98 -8.96
N GLY A 224 -19.56 -7.07 -8.71
CA GLY A 224 -19.27 -5.63 -8.64
C GLY A 224 -18.12 -5.27 -7.70
N GLU A 225 -18.03 -5.92 -6.53
CA GLU A 225 -16.96 -5.72 -5.56
C GLU A 225 -15.57 -6.09 -6.10
N PHE A 226 -15.47 -7.15 -6.90
CA PHE A 226 -14.21 -7.60 -7.50
C PHE A 226 -13.89 -6.82 -8.78
N ARG A 227 -14.92 -6.42 -9.55
CA ARG A 227 -14.76 -5.56 -10.72
C ARG A 227 -14.13 -4.21 -10.36
N ASP A 228 -14.58 -3.58 -9.27
CA ASP A 228 -14.07 -2.29 -8.82
C ASP A 228 -12.65 -2.41 -8.23
N ARG A 229 -12.29 -3.59 -7.72
CA ARG A 229 -10.92 -3.92 -7.25
C ARG A 229 -9.96 -4.23 -8.40
N GLY A 230 -10.45 -4.68 -9.55
CA GLY A 230 -9.68 -5.08 -10.73
C GLY A 230 -8.97 -3.98 -11.53
N LEU A 231 -8.77 -2.80 -10.93
CA LEU A 231 -8.10 -1.64 -11.51
C LEU A 231 -6.99 -1.20 -10.56
N ALA A 232 -5.71 -1.38 -10.88
CA ALA A 232 -4.61 -0.86 -10.05
C ALA A 232 -4.01 0.41 -10.65
N ALA A 233 -3.63 1.37 -9.82
CA ALA A 233 -2.88 2.53 -10.28
C ALA A 233 -1.42 2.14 -10.53
N LEU A 234 -0.83 2.75 -11.55
CA LEU A 234 0.58 2.64 -11.89
C LEU A 234 1.28 3.88 -11.33
N ARG A 235 1.97 3.72 -10.19
CA ARG A 235 2.77 4.79 -9.59
C ARG A 235 4.22 4.68 -10.04
N SER A 236 4.89 5.82 -10.17
CA SER A 236 6.32 5.89 -10.39
C SER A 236 7.06 5.78 -9.05
N ASP A 237 8.09 4.96 -9.01
CA ASP A 237 9.09 4.89 -7.96
C ASP A 237 10.14 6.02 -8.12
N GLU A 238 11.06 6.18 -7.17
CA GLU A 238 12.11 7.21 -7.19
C GLU A 238 13.03 7.12 -8.41
N ASP A 239 13.20 5.91 -8.93
CA ASP A 239 13.99 5.59 -10.13
C ASP A 239 13.17 5.69 -11.43
N GLY A 240 11.87 6.00 -11.35
CA GLY A 240 10.95 5.99 -12.50
C GLY A 240 10.42 4.61 -12.87
N ASN A 241 10.66 3.59 -12.03
CA ASN A 241 10.05 2.27 -12.17
C ASN A 241 8.55 2.31 -11.87
N VAL A 242 7.76 1.47 -12.54
CA VAL A 242 6.32 1.40 -12.36
C VAL A 242 5.97 0.39 -11.27
N LEU A 243 5.34 0.87 -10.21
CA LEU A 243 4.79 0.09 -9.11
C LEU A 243 3.27 0.02 -9.20
N LEU A 244 2.71 -1.14 -8.83
CA LEU A 244 1.26 -1.38 -8.79
C LEU A 244 0.72 -1.04 -7.40
N ASP A 245 -0.02 0.06 -7.31
CA ASP A 245 -0.49 0.68 -6.05
C ASP A 245 -1.73 0.00 -5.43
N LYS A 246 -1.89 -1.31 -5.60
CA LYS A 246 -2.90 -2.05 -4.87
C LYS A 246 -2.27 -3.30 -4.29
N GLY A 247 -2.32 -3.44 -2.96
CA GLY A 247 -1.83 -4.58 -2.17
C GLY A 247 -2.40 -5.97 -2.54
N ILE A 248 -3.11 -6.08 -3.66
CA ILE A 248 -3.48 -7.32 -4.36
C ILE A 248 -2.25 -7.91 -5.08
N GLY A 249 -1.29 -7.08 -5.51
CA GLY A 249 -0.03 -7.55 -6.10
C GLY A 249 0.90 -8.22 -5.09
N ASN A 250 1.04 -7.62 -3.89
CA ASN A 250 1.97 -8.11 -2.87
C ASN A 250 1.42 -9.32 -2.09
N ASN A 251 0.10 -9.39 -1.87
CA ASN A 251 -0.55 -10.51 -1.18
C ASN A 251 -1.45 -11.28 -2.14
N SER A 252 -0.85 -11.80 -3.21
CA SER A 252 -1.57 -12.69 -4.11
C SER A 252 -2.07 -13.93 -3.33
N LYS A 253 -3.27 -14.43 -3.66
CA LYS A 253 -3.90 -15.58 -3.02
C LYS A 253 -4.25 -16.65 -4.05
N VAL A 254 -4.24 -17.92 -3.64
CA VAL A 254 -4.67 -19.06 -4.46
C VAL A 254 -5.63 -19.94 -3.69
N LEU A 255 -6.61 -20.48 -4.41
CA LEU A 255 -7.52 -21.50 -3.90
C LEU A 255 -6.83 -22.87 -3.85
N ARG A 256 -6.87 -23.51 -2.68
CA ARG A 256 -6.38 -24.87 -2.45
C ARG A 256 -7.53 -25.84 -2.25
N VAL A 257 -7.49 -26.95 -2.97
CA VAL A 257 -8.37 -28.09 -2.74
C VAL A 257 -7.56 -29.22 -2.12
N ARG A 258 -8.04 -29.75 -0.99
CA ARG A 258 -7.46 -30.91 -0.31
C ARG A 258 -8.51 -32.01 -0.20
N ILE A 259 -8.08 -33.25 -0.34
CA ILE A 259 -8.91 -34.42 -0.09
C ILE A 259 -8.43 -35.02 1.22
N GLN A 260 -9.33 -35.10 2.19
CA GLN A 260 -9.10 -35.70 3.49
C GLN A 260 -9.78 -37.07 3.54
N LYS A 261 -9.05 -38.10 3.98
CA LYS A 261 -9.59 -39.44 4.29
C LYS A 261 -9.34 -39.73 5.76
N GLY A 262 -10.40 -39.71 6.56
CA GLY A 262 -10.28 -39.77 8.01
C GLY A 262 -9.43 -38.60 8.54
N ASP A 263 -8.30 -38.89 9.19
CA ASP A 263 -7.40 -37.87 9.74
C ASP A 263 -6.23 -37.49 8.82
N HIS A 264 -6.08 -38.16 7.67
CA HIS A 264 -4.94 -37.96 6.77
C HIS A 264 -5.36 -37.21 5.49
N ILE A 265 -4.51 -36.28 5.05
CA ILE A 265 -4.65 -35.63 3.74
C ILE A 265 -4.15 -36.61 2.68
N ALA A 266 -5.05 -37.01 1.78
CA ALA A 266 -4.84 -38.02 0.75
C ALA A 266 -4.55 -37.44 -0.64
N GLY A 267 -4.84 -36.15 -0.85
CA GLY A 267 -4.38 -35.42 -2.02
C GLY A 267 -4.51 -33.90 -1.89
N VAL A 268 -3.65 -33.17 -2.60
CA VAL A 268 -3.64 -31.69 -2.64
C VAL A 268 -3.55 -31.20 -4.08
N SER A 269 -4.31 -30.16 -4.41
CA SER A 269 -4.23 -29.50 -5.73
C SER A 269 -2.88 -28.83 -5.95
N ARG A 270 -2.38 -28.87 -7.19
CA ARG A 270 -1.12 -28.22 -7.59
C ARG A 270 -1.26 -26.69 -7.55
N MET A 271 -0.28 -26.04 -6.92
CA MET A 271 -0.16 -24.58 -6.85
C MET A 271 0.80 -24.03 -7.91
N PRO A 272 0.61 -22.77 -8.34
CA PRO A 272 1.61 -22.05 -9.13
C PRO A 272 2.92 -21.95 -8.34
N ASP A 273 4.04 -22.25 -8.99
CA ASP A 273 5.36 -22.15 -8.40
C ASP A 273 5.86 -20.70 -8.53
N VAL A 274 6.15 -20.04 -7.41
CA VAL A 274 6.54 -18.61 -7.36
C VAL A 274 8.07 -18.46 -7.19
N SER A 275 8.78 -19.58 -7.03
CA SER A 275 10.16 -19.62 -6.56
C SER A 275 11.22 -19.13 -7.55
N ASN A 276 10.87 -18.80 -8.80
CA ASN A 276 11.85 -18.52 -9.86
C ASN A 276 11.98 -17.04 -10.31
N ASP A 277 11.14 -16.12 -9.82
CA ASP A 277 11.13 -14.75 -10.36
C ASP A 277 11.68 -13.74 -9.34
N SER A 278 13.00 -13.77 -9.13
CA SER A 278 13.73 -12.75 -8.36
C SER A 278 13.65 -11.34 -8.97
N GLU A 279 13.10 -11.21 -10.18
CA GLU A 279 12.68 -9.95 -10.77
C GLU A 279 11.32 -10.17 -11.46
N THR A 280 10.23 -10.22 -10.69
CA THR A 280 8.89 -10.26 -11.30
C THR A 280 8.71 -9.01 -12.15
N THR A 281 8.89 -9.17 -13.47
CA THR A 281 8.56 -8.15 -14.46
C THR A 281 7.18 -7.57 -14.13
N LEU A 282 6.97 -6.27 -14.36
CA LEU A 282 5.69 -5.60 -14.09
C LEU A 282 4.49 -6.42 -14.60
N GLU A 283 4.66 -7.07 -15.75
CA GLU A 283 3.67 -7.99 -16.30
C GLU A 283 3.38 -9.22 -15.43
N ALA A 284 4.40 -9.91 -14.93
CA ALA A 284 4.20 -11.05 -14.02
C ALA A 284 3.39 -10.61 -12.79
N ARG A 285 3.69 -9.43 -12.24
CA ARG A 285 2.92 -8.84 -11.13
C ARG A 285 1.45 -8.59 -11.51
N ILE A 286 1.19 -8.06 -12.71
CA ILE A 286 -0.19 -7.87 -13.21
C ILE A 286 -0.90 -9.22 -13.37
N ARG A 287 -0.23 -10.25 -13.89
CA ARG A 287 -0.80 -11.61 -14.03
C ARG A 287 -1.12 -12.22 -12.67
N HIS A 288 -0.21 -12.13 -11.70
CA HIS A 288 -0.46 -12.61 -10.34
C HIS A 288 -1.62 -11.87 -9.66
N ALA A 289 -1.71 -10.54 -9.84
CA ALA A 289 -2.83 -9.75 -9.32
C ALA A 289 -4.16 -10.16 -9.95
N ARG A 290 -4.18 -10.44 -11.26
CA ARG A 290 -5.37 -10.95 -11.97
C ARG A 290 -5.79 -12.31 -11.46
N ASP A 291 -4.85 -13.25 -11.40
CA ASP A 291 -5.13 -14.62 -11.03
C ASP A 291 -5.55 -14.68 -9.55
N SER A 292 -4.94 -13.86 -8.68
CA SER A 292 -5.38 -13.69 -7.29
C SER A 292 -6.80 -13.14 -7.18
N LEU A 293 -7.16 -12.10 -7.96
CA LEU A 293 -8.52 -11.54 -7.95
C LEU A 293 -9.55 -12.59 -8.40
N TYR A 294 -9.18 -13.42 -9.38
CA TYR A 294 -10.01 -14.52 -9.86
C TYR A 294 -10.25 -15.58 -8.79
N GLU A 295 -9.20 -15.98 -8.06
CA GLU A 295 -9.30 -16.96 -6.98
C GLU A 295 -10.07 -16.41 -5.75
N GLU A 296 -9.92 -15.12 -5.45
CA GLU A 296 -10.74 -14.45 -4.42
C GLU A 296 -12.23 -14.42 -4.81
N GLU A 297 -12.56 -14.12 -6.07
CA GLU A 297 -13.93 -14.16 -6.56
C GLU A 297 -14.48 -15.60 -6.49
N LEU A 298 -13.69 -16.59 -6.91
CA LEU A 298 -14.07 -18.00 -6.85
C LEU A 298 -14.42 -18.42 -5.42
N PHE A 299 -13.55 -18.12 -4.47
CA PHE A 299 -13.78 -18.45 -3.07
C PHE A 299 -15.00 -17.73 -2.50
N HIS A 300 -15.23 -16.47 -2.89
CA HIS A 300 -16.41 -15.73 -2.47
C HIS A 300 -17.71 -16.34 -2.99
N GLU A 301 -17.77 -16.74 -4.25
CA GLU A 301 -18.96 -17.41 -4.80
C GLU A 301 -19.16 -18.80 -4.17
N ILE A 302 -18.09 -19.54 -3.88
CA ILE A 302 -18.13 -20.81 -3.12
C ILE A 302 -18.75 -20.60 -1.73
N ILE A 303 -18.32 -19.57 -0.98
CA ILE A 303 -18.91 -19.22 0.32
C ILE A 303 -20.39 -18.84 0.18
N ARG A 304 -20.74 -18.14 -0.90
CA ARG A 304 -22.12 -17.71 -1.14
C ARG A 304 -23.03 -18.90 -1.44
N GLU A 305 -22.53 -19.86 -2.22
CA GLU A 305 -23.24 -21.08 -2.59
C GLU A 305 -23.31 -22.09 -1.44
N SER A 306 -22.26 -22.20 -0.60
CA SER A 306 -22.24 -23.12 0.54
C SER A 306 -23.41 -22.90 1.49
N ARG A 307 -23.83 -21.64 1.70
CA ARG A 307 -25.03 -21.29 2.47
C ARG A 307 -26.31 -21.88 1.90
N SER A 308 -26.42 -21.96 0.57
CA SER A 308 -27.56 -22.60 -0.11
C SER A 308 -27.47 -24.12 -0.07
N LEU A 309 -26.26 -24.69 0.04
CA LEU A 309 -26.00 -26.13 0.04
C LEU A 309 -25.85 -26.73 1.44
N ALA A 310 -26.11 -25.97 2.51
CA ALA A 310 -26.05 -26.44 3.89
C ALA A 310 -26.92 -27.69 4.14
N SER A 311 -28.06 -27.80 3.43
CA SER A 311 -28.94 -28.98 3.48
C SER A 311 -28.30 -30.26 2.97
N TYR A 312 -27.25 -30.17 2.14
CA TYR A 312 -26.47 -31.30 1.64
C TYR A 312 -25.26 -31.63 2.52
N GLY A 313 -25.15 -31.02 3.70
CA GLY A 313 -24.04 -31.24 4.64
C GLY A 313 -22.78 -30.44 4.34
N VAL A 314 -22.84 -29.45 3.43
CA VAL A 314 -21.74 -28.52 3.21
C VAL A 314 -21.63 -27.61 4.43
N ASP A 315 -20.49 -27.63 5.09
CA ASP A 315 -20.21 -26.81 6.27
C ASP A 315 -19.03 -25.88 5.99
N MET A 316 -19.05 -24.69 6.59
CA MET A 316 -17.94 -23.75 6.55
C MET A 316 -17.42 -23.62 7.97
N ARG A 317 -16.20 -24.10 8.20
CA ARG A 317 -15.51 -23.94 9.49
C ARG A 317 -14.29 -23.04 9.31
N GLU A 318 -14.25 -21.97 10.09
CA GLU A 318 -13.19 -20.95 10.05
C GLU A 318 -13.07 -20.32 8.65
N SER A 319 -12.08 -20.77 7.86
CA SER A 319 -11.79 -20.34 6.49
C SER A 319 -11.73 -21.51 5.49
N THR A 320 -12.25 -22.68 5.89
CA THR A 320 -12.26 -23.90 5.09
C THR A 320 -13.69 -24.31 4.78
N VAL A 321 -14.02 -24.50 3.51
CA VAL A 321 -15.31 -25.06 3.08
C VAL A 321 -15.18 -26.58 2.96
N ARG A 322 -16.01 -27.31 3.70
CA ARG A 322 -16.03 -28.78 3.71
C ARG A 322 -17.17 -29.31 2.86
N LEU A 323 -16.81 -30.16 1.90
CA LEU A 323 -17.70 -30.85 1.00
C LEU A 323 -17.76 -32.33 1.41
N PRO A 324 -18.90 -32.81 1.93
CA PRO A 324 -19.06 -34.23 2.23
C PRO A 324 -19.19 -35.03 0.92
N THR A 325 -18.49 -36.15 0.83
CA THR A 325 -18.66 -37.07 -0.30
C THR A 325 -19.89 -37.96 -0.15
N ARG A 326 -20.31 -38.29 1.08
CA ARG A 326 -21.47 -39.15 1.39
C ARG A 326 -22.60 -38.35 2.03
N LEU A 327 -23.84 -38.60 1.59
CA LEU A 327 -25.07 -37.94 2.05
C LEU A 327 -25.59 -38.47 3.39
N SER A 328 -25.15 -39.64 3.85
CA SER A 328 -25.71 -40.32 5.02
C SER A 328 -24.68 -40.53 6.10
N SER A 329 -24.87 -39.82 7.22
CA SER A 329 -24.38 -40.22 8.54
C SER A 329 -25.15 -41.46 8.99
N THR A 330 -24.89 -42.63 8.40
CA THR A 330 -25.14 -43.87 9.13
C THR A 330 -23.94 -44.11 10.01
N ALA A 331 -24.11 -43.83 11.30
CA ALA A 331 -23.15 -43.89 12.40
C ALA A 331 -22.56 -45.29 12.68
N SER A 332 -22.36 -46.14 11.68
CA SER A 332 -22.01 -47.56 11.86
C SER A 332 -20.92 -48.10 10.94
N SER A 333 -20.25 -47.27 10.14
CA SER A 333 -18.99 -47.67 9.49
C SER A 333 -17.86 -46.86 10.07
N SER A 334 -16.89 -47.56 10.67
CA SER A 334 -15.62 -47.07 11.18
C SER A 334 -15.16 -45.75 10.55
N THR A 335 -14.85 -44.79 11.42
CA THR A 335 -14.28 -43.45 11.18
C THR A 335 -13.03 -43.38 10.28
N SER A 336 -12.60 -44.50 9.69
CA SER A 336 -11.39 -44.62 8.87
C SER A 336 -11.56 -44.22 7.40
N ASP A 337 -12.79 -44.26 6.84
CA ASP A 337 -13.01 -44.13 5.38
C ASP A 337 -13.88 -42.92 4.98
N ALA A 338 -14.17 -42.00 5.90
CA ALA A 338 -14.90 -40.79 5.57
C ALA A 338 -14.01 -39.87 4.71
N GLN A 339 -14.35 -39.74 3.43
CA GLN A 339 -13.66 -38.84 2.51
C GLN A 339 -14.38 -37.49 2.49
N GLU A 340 -13.65 -36.42 2.77
CA GLU A 340 -14.14 -35.04 2.73
C GLU A 340 -13.24 -34.21 1.82
N VAL A 341 -13.83 -33.28 1.06
CA VAL A 341 -13.07 -32.33 0.25
C VAL A 341 -13.05 -30.99 0.97
N LEU A 342 -11.86 -30.48 1.23
CA LEU A 342 -11.62 -29.19 1.88
C LEU A 342 -11.19 -28.15 0.85
N ILE A 343 -11.78 -26.96 0.90
CA ILE A 343 -11.43 -25.84 0.02
C ILE A 343 -11.00 -24.66 0.89
N ASP A 344 -9.77 -24.18 0.68
CA ASP A 344 -9.19 -23.06 1.41
C ASP A 344 -8.71 -21.97 0.44
N LEU A 345 -8.61 -20.73 0.91
CA LEU A 345 -7.92 -19.64 0.21
C LEU A 345 -6.67 -19.27 1.00
N LEU A 346 -5.49 -19.38 0.38
CA LEU A 346 -4.21 -19.09 1.03
C LEU A 346 -3.43 -18.00 0.29
N PRO A 347 -2.70 -17.13 1.01
CA PRO A 347 -1.73 -16.24 0.38
C PRO A 347 -0.55 -17.06 -0.18
N LEU A 348 0.00 -16.66 -1.33
CA LEU A 348 1.10 -17.40 -1.98
C LEU A 348 2.34 -17.49 -1.08
N THR A 349 2.56 -16.53 -0.19
CA THR A 349 3.69 -16.50 0.76
C THR A 349 3.58 -17.54 1.87
N ALA A 350 2.36 -17.98 2.23
CA ALA A 350 2.14 -18.99 3.27
C ALA A 350 2.18 -20.43 2.73
N ILE A 351 2.49 -20.60 1.44
CA ILE A 351 2.65 -21.93 0.85
C ILE A 351 4.03 -22.44 1.24
N GLU A 352 4.08 -23.26 2.29
CA GLU A 352 5.27 -24.02 2.60
C GLU A 352 5.60 -24.93 1.40
N MET A 353 6.70 -24.64 0.69
CA MET A 353 7.25 -25.48 -0.39
C MET A 353 7.84 -26.80 0.15
N LYS A 354 7.23 -27.40 1.17
CA LYS A 354 7.56 -28.77 1.54
C LYS A 354 7.06 -29.61 0.38
N SER A 355 8.02 -30.11 -0.39
CA SER A 355 7.84 -31.07 -1.47
C SER A 355 6.86 -32.16 -1.04
N HIS A 356 5.57 -31.95 -1.34
CA HIS A 356 4.55 -32.95 -1.05
C HIS A 356 4.91 -34.16 -1.92
N GLU A 357 5.16 -35.29 -1.27
CA GLU A 357 5.26 -36.57 -1.96
C GLU A 357 3.99 -36.77 -2.77
N LYS A 358 4.12 -37.08 -4.06
CA LYS A 358 2.98 -37.24 -4.97
C LYS A 358 2.01 -38.26 -4.37
N GLN A 359 0.85 -37.79 -3.93
CA GLN A 359 -0.18 -38.65 -3.38
C GLN A 359 -1.07 -39.16 -4.52
N PRO A 360 -1.66 -40.36 -4.40
CA PRO A 360 -2.46 -40.95 -5.47
C PRO A 360 -3.70 -40.12 -5.82
N GLU A 361 -4.20 -39.28 -4.90
CA GLU A 361 -5.40 -38.47 -5.12
C GLU A 361 -5.12 -37.02 -5.56
N ASP A 362 -3.87 -36.64 -5.77
CA ASP A 362 -3.50 -35.28 -6.21
C ASP A 362 -4.13 -34.93 -7.57
N ALA A 363 -4.15 -35.89 -8.50
CA ALA A 363 -4.79 -35.72 -9.79
C ALA A 363 -6.29 -35.43 -9.67
N TRP A 364 -6.95 -36.03 -8.68
CA TRP A 364 -8.37 -35.81 -8.40
C TRP A 364 -8.61 -34.46 -7.73
N ALA A 365 -7.79 -34.09 -6.74
CA ALA A 365 -7.85 -32.76 -6.13
C ALA A 365 -7.65 -31.66 -7.17
N GLN A 366 -6.72 -31.87 -8.10
CA GLN A 366 -6.48 -30.97 -9.23
C GLN A 366 -7.68 -30.92 -10.19
N ALA A 367 -8.29 -32.05 -10.51
CA ALA A 367 -9.48 -32.08 -11.36
C ALA A 367 -10.64 -31.30 -10.74
N ILE A 368 -10.86 -31.42 -9.43
CA ILE A 368 -11.85 -30.64 -8.70
C ILE A 368 -11.53 -29.13 -8.77
N ALA A 369 -10.29 -28.75 -8.49
CA ALA A 369 -9.87 -27.34 -8.57
C ALA A 369 -10.08 -26.75 -9.98
N LEU A 370 -9.71 -27.50 -11.02
CA LEU A 370 -9.94 -27.10 -12.42
C LEU A 370 -11.43 -27.01 -12.77
N ALA A 371 -12.25 -27.94 -12.28
CA ALA A 371 -13.69 -27.92 -12.49
C ALA A 371 -14.32 -26.67 -11.86
N LEU A 372 -13.96 -26.32 -10.62
CA LEU A 372 -14.43 -25.10 -9.95
C LEU A 372 -14.07 -23.84 -10.74
N ARG A 373 -12.83 -23.75 -11.22
CA ARG A 373 -12.38 -22.64 -12.08
C ARG A 373 -13.16 -22.61 -13.41
N LEU A 374 -13.41 -23.74 -14.04
CA LEU A 374 -14.22 -23.83 -15.26
C LEU A 374 -15.66 -23.36 -15.02
N PHE A 375 -16.29 -23.76 -13.92
CA PHE A 375 -17.64 -23.31 -13.60
C PHE A 375 -17.72 -21.81 -13.32
N LEU A 376 -16.72 -21.21 -12.69
CA LEU A 376 -16.66 -19.75 -12.57
C LEU A 376 -16.57 -19.08 -13.96
N SER A 377 -15.70 -19.58 -14.84
CA SER A 377 -15.61 -19.06 -16.23
C SER A 377 -16.93 -19.18 -17.00
N TYR A 378 -17.68 -20.26 -16.78
CA TYR A 378 -19.01 -20.44 -17.33
C TYR A 378 -20.00 -19.40 -16.78
N THR A 379 -19.95 -19.11 -15.47
CA THR A 379 -20.81 -18.08 -14.88
C THR A 379 -20.47 -16.68 -15.39
N HIS A 380 -19.20 -16.38 -15.65
CA HIS A 380 -18.78 -15.13 -16.30
C HIS A 380 -19.37 -15.02 -17.70
N ARG A 381 -19.33 -16.10 -18.49
CA ARG A 381 -19.97 -16.14 -19.82
C ARG A 381 -21.48 -15.92 -19.74
N GLU A 382 -22.15 -16.52 -18.77
CA GLU A 382 -23.58 -16.32 -18.55
C GLU A 382 -23.91 -14.87 -18.13
N ARG A 383 -23.06 -14.24 -17.31
CA ARG A 383 -23.20 -12.81 -16.97
C ARG A 383 -22.99 -11.93 -18.19
N LEU A 384 -22.04 -12.28 -19.06
CA LEU A 384 -21.80 -11.57 -20.32
C LEU A 384 -23.01 -11.65 -21.25
N THR A 385 -23.60 -12.83 -21.44
CA THR A 385 -24.79 -12.99 -22.29
C THR A 385 -25.98 -12.20 -21.73
N ARG A 386 -26.20 -12.27 -20.41
CA ARG A 386 -27.24 -11.47 -19.75
C ARG A 386 -27.02 -9.96 -19.85
N ARG A 387 -25.76 -9.51 -19.98
CA ARG A 387 -25.42 -8.09 -20.19
C ARG A 387 -25.62 -7.66 -21.64
N SER A 388 -25.43 -8.56 -22.60
CA SER A 388 -25.70 -8.28 -24.02
C SER A 388 -27.19 -8.30 -24.36
N ASP A 389 -27.99 -9.00 -23.55
CA ASP A 389 -29.45 -9.01 -23.71
C ASP A 389 -30.05 -7.64 -23.39
N LEU A 390 -31.19 -7.34 -24.02
CA LEU A 390 -31.90 -6.08 -23.81
C LEU A 390 -32.22 -5.90 -22.32
N PRO A 391 -31.83 -4.77 -21.72
CA PRO A 391 -32.06 -4.57 -20.30
C PRO A 391 -33.56 -4.58 -20.03
N PRO A 392 -34.03 -5.33 -19.01
CA PRO A 392 -35.42 -5.28 -18.62
C PRO A 392 -35.77 -3.85 -18.16
N PRO A 393 -37.06 -3.46 -18.26
CA PRO A 393 -37.51 -2.11 -17.91
C PRO A 393 -37.03 -1.71 -16.51
N MET A 394 -36.67 -0.44 -16.35
CA MET A 394 -36.19 0.12 -15.09
C MET A 394 -37.23 -0.11 -13.99
N SER A 395 -36.98 -1.11 -13.14
CA SER A 395 -37.78 -1.37 -11.94
C SER A 395 -37.09 -0.75 -10.74
N SER A 396 -37.88 -0.21 -9.81
CA SER A 396 -37.39 0.34 -8.54
C SER A 396 -36.90 -0.74 -7.57
N ALA A 397 -37.18 -2.02 -7.83
CA ALA A 397 -36.73 -3.13 -7.01
C ALA A 397 -35.23 -3.40 -7.20
N ARG A 398 -34.48 -3.46 -6.09
CA ARG A 398 -33.08 -3.91 -6.11
C ARG A 398 -33.01 -5.33 -6.69
N LYS A 399 -32.27 -5.51 -7.77
CA LYS A 399 -32.01 -6.83 -8.35
C LYS A 399 -31.09 -7.61 -7.40
N ASN A 400 -31.58 -8.72 -6.86
CA ASN A 400 -30.70 -9.68 -6.19
C ASN A 400 -29.83 -10.35 -7.25
N THR A 401 -28.50 -10.29 -7.10
CA THR A 401 -27.60 -11.07 -7.95
C THR A 401 -27.88 -12.55 -7.66
N PRO A 402 -28.17 -13.39 -8.65
CA PRO A 402 -28.37 -14.81 -8.40
C PRO A 402 -27.06 -15.44 -7.89
N VAL A 403 -27.19 -16.41 -7.00
CA VAL A 403 -26.06 -17.19 -6.50
C VAL A 403 -25.58 -18.10 -7.63
N ALA A 404 -24.29 -18.07 -7.94
CA ALA A 404 -23.71 -18.95 -8.95
C ALA A 404 -23.76 -20.41 -8.47
N SER A 405 -23.96 -21.35 -9.40
CA SER A 405 -23.96 -22.80 -9.11
C SER A 405 -22.62 -23.42 -9.53
N ILE A 406 -21.58 -23.18 -8.75
CA ILE A 406 -20.19 -23.59 -9.00
C ILE A 406 -19.89 -24.93 -8.32
N MET A 407 -20.24 -25.07 -7.04
CA MET A 407 -20.01 -26.25 -6.22
C MET A 407 -21.04 -27.35 -6.47
N LYS A 408 -22.29 -27.01 -6.76
CA LYS A 408 -23.38 -27.98 -6.89
C LYS A 408 -23.07 -29.10 -7.92
N PRO A 409 -22.55 -28.82 -9.13
CA PRO A 409 -22.17 -29.87 -10.07
C PRO A 409 -21.07 -30.79 -9.51
N VAL A 410 -20.06 -30.21 -8.86
CA VAL A 410 -18.95 -30.96 -8.24
C VAL A 410 -19.48 -31.86 -7.12
N LEU A 411 -20.33 -31.33 -6.24
CA LEU A 411 -20.98 -32.08 -5.17
C LEU A 411 -21.78 -33.25 -5.73
N THR A 412 -22.56 -33.03 -6.79
CA THR A 412 -23.36 -34.11 -7.41
C THR A 412 -22.49 -35.22 -7.99
N LEU A 413 -21.34 -34.87 -8.57
CA LEU A 413 -20.37 -35.85 -9.08
C LEU A 413 -19.74 -36.66 -7.94
N LEU A 414 -19.36 -35.99 -6.83
CA LEU A 414 -18.79 -36.64 -5.65
C LEU A 414 -19.79 -37.61 -5.01
N GLN A 415 -21.03 -37.19 -4.84
CA GLN A 415 -22.10 -38.03 -4.29
C GLN A 415 -22.46 -39.19 -5.22
N HIS A 416 -22.50 -38.96 -6.53
CA HIS A 416 -22.75 -40.02 -7.49
C HIS A 416 -21.66 -41.11 -7.41
N ARG A 417 -20.39 -40.70 -7.35
CA ARG A 417 -19.26 -41.61 -7.18
C ARG A 417 -19.35 -42.40 -5.87
N SER A 418 -19.72 -41.76 -4.77
CA SER A 418 -19.87 -42.48 -3.49
C SER A 418 -20.99 -43.52 -3.55
N ILE A 419 -22.13 -43.17 -4.14
CA ILE A 419 -23.27 -44.08 -4.30
C ILE A 419 -22.91 -45.26 -5.20
N LEU A 420 -22.18 -45.03 -6.30
CA LEU A 420 -21.69 -46.11 -7.17
C LEU A 420 -20.75 -47.05 -6.42
N GLY A 421 -19.87 -46.51 -5.56
CA GLY A 421 -19.02 -47.32 -4.69
C GLY A 421 -19.83 -48.19 -3.71
N ASP A 422 -20.90 -47.63 -3.13
CA ASP A 422 -21.78 -48.36 -2.21
C ASP A 422 -22.58 -49.45 -2.91
N VAL A 423 -23.08 -49.17 -4.11
CA VAL A 423 -23.75 -50.16 -4.97
C VAL A 423 -22.75 -51.26 -5.35
N GLY A 424 -21.52 -50.92 -5.73
CA GLY A 424 -20.47 -51.88 -6.02
C GLY A 424 -20.16 -52.79 -4.83
N ALA A 425 -19.97 -52.21 -3.64
CA ALA A 425 -19.73 -52.98 -2.42
C ALA A 425 -20.92 -53.87 -2.02
N TYR A 426 -22.15 -53.39 -2.24
CA TYR A 426 -23.36 -54.19 -2.02
C TYR A 426 -23.46 -55.36 -3.00
N LEU A 427 -23.18 -55.13 -4.28
CA LEU A 427 -23.13 -56.16 -5.31
C LEU A 427 -22.03 -57.20 -5.02
N GLU A 428 -20.86 -56.78 -4.56
CA GLU A 428 -19.79 -57.70 -4.13
C GLU A 428 -20.20 -58.55 -2.91
N ARG A 429 -20.94 -57.98 -1.95
CA ARG A 429 -21.47 -58.76 -0.81
C ARG A 429 -22.48 -59.80 -1.28
N ILE A 430 -23.37 -59.43 -2.21
CA ILE A 430 -24.29 -60.38 -2.84
C ILE A 430 -23.52 -61.47 -3.58
N LYS A 431 -22.47 -61.11 -4.32
CA LYS A 431 -21.61 -62.08 -5.00
C LYS A 431 -21.03 -63.11 -4.03
N LYS A 432 -20.43 -62.65 -2.92
CA LYS A 432 -19.86 -63.53 -1.90
C LYS A 432 -20.89 -64.50 -1.32
N LEU A 433 -22.15 -64.06 -1.16
CA LEU A 433 -23.24 -64.92 -0.71
C LEU A 433 -23.68 -65.93 -1.77
N LEU A 434 -23.72 -65.54 -3.05
CA LEU A 434 -24.07 -66.42 -4.16
C LEU A 434 -22.95 -67.44 -4.47
N ASP A 435 -21.68 -67.03 -4.35
CA ASP A 435 -20.51 -67.90 -4.43
C ASP A 435 -20.54 -68.95 -3.30
N ALA A 436 -20.92 -68.56 -2.08
CA ALA A 436 -21.13 -69.50 -0.96
C ALA A 436 -22.30 -70.47 -1.22
N ALA A 437 -23.26 -70.08 -2.06
CA ALA A 437 -24.36 -70.93 -2.52
C ALA A 437 -24.06 -71.69 -3.81
N SER A 438 -22.82 -71.64 -4.33
CA SER A 438 -22.36 -72.29 -5.58
C SER A 438 -23.12 -71.87 -6.85
N VAL A 439 -23.62 -70.64 -6.91
CA VAL A 439 -24.27 -70.08 -8.10
C VAL A 439 -23.26 -69.23 -8.88
N ASP A 440 -22.93 -69.64 -10.11
CA ASP A 440 -22.05 -68.87 -10.99
C ASP A 440 -22.68 -67.49 -11.32
N THR A 441 -22.02 -66.42 -10.88
CA THR A 441 -22.44 -65.04 -11.17
C THR A 441 -21.30 -64.15 -11.64
N THR A 442 -21.56 -63.40 -12.71
CA THR A 442 -20.68 -62.36 -13.23
C THR A 442 -21.25 -60.99 -12.88
N ILE A 443 -20.39 -60.11 -12.35
CA ILE A 443 -20.74 -58.73 -12.03
C ILE A 443 -19.85 -57.83 -12.88
N GLU A 444 -20.48 -57.00 -13.70
CA GLU A 444 -19.81 -55.92 -14.41
C GLU A 444 -20.00 -54.64 -13.60
N THR A 445 -18.94 -54.19 -12.94
CA THR A 445 -18.93 -52.89 -12.27
C THR A 445 -18.49 -51.83 -13.27
N ALA A 446 -19.20 -50.70 -13.31
CA ALA A 446 -18.76 -49.53 -14.09
C ALA A 446 -17.54 -48.90 -13.39
N ALA A 447 -16.42 -48.79 -14.11
CA ALA A 447 -15.22 -48.12 -13.62
C ALA A 447 -15.35 -46.59 -13.76
N PHE A 448 -14.87 -45.84 -12.76
CA PHE A 448 -14.91 -44.37 -12.72
C PHE A 448 -13.56 -43.76 -12.35
#